data_AF-A0A952SN83-F1
#
_entry.id   AF-A0A952SN83-F1
#
_cell.length_a   1.000
_cell.length_b   1.000
_cell.length_c   1.000
_cell.angle_alpha   90.00
_cell.angle_beta   90.00
_cell.angle_gamma   90.00
#
_symmetry.space_group_name_H-M   'P 1'
#
loop_
_entity.id
_entity.type
_entity.pdbx_description
1 polymer ?
#
loop_
_entity_poly.entity_id
_entity_poly.type
_entity_poly.pdbx_seq_one_letter_code
_entity_poly.pdbx_strand_id
1 'polypeptide(L)' 'MGNLIETMVRQESTLFMVLVAGTIVSCTLISAVSKIVTGMSRERTRREVAAYIAEGSMTPEQGERILAARHRD' A
#
# COMPACT_ATOMS: atom_id res chain seq x y z
N MET A 1 29.38 8.03 17.90
CA MET A 1 28.53 7.66 16.74
C MET A 1 29.34 7.41 15.47
N GLY A 2 30.37 8.20 15.14
CA GLY A 2 31.19 8.00 13.92
C GLY A 2 31.88 6.63 13.82
N ASN A 3 32.39 6.07 14.92
CA ASN A 3 33.16 4.83 14.89
C ASN A 3 32.30 3.55 14.74
N LEU A 4 31.00 3.61 15.06
CA LEU A 4 30.13 2.42 14.99
C LEU A 4 29.79 2.04 13.56
N ILE A 5 29.49 3.04 12.72
CA ILE A 5 29.17 2.83 11.31
C ILE A 5 30.38 2.24 10.59
N GLU A 6 31.57 2.79 10.83
CA GLU A 6 32.82 2.26 10.26
C GLU A 6 33.09 0.82 10.68
N THR A 7 32.84 0.49 11.96
CA THR A 7 33.04 -0.88 12.47
C THR A 7 32.03 -1.87 11.84
N MET A 8 30.78 -1.43 11.63
CA MET A 8 29.74 -2.25 11.00
C MET A 8 29.98 -2.48 9.50
N VAL A 9 30.54 -1.48 8.80
CA VAL A 9 30.86 -1.58 7.37
C VAL A 9 32.10 -2.46 7.12
N ARG A 10 33.05 -2.45 8.05
CA ARG A 10 34.29 -3.22 7.92
C ARG A 10 34.10 -4.72 8.12
N GLN A 11 33.01 -5.13 8.75
CA GLN A 11 32.69 -6.54 8.99
C GLN A 11 31.65 -7.03 7.99
N GLU A 12 32.11 -7.73 6.93
CA GLU A 12 31.28 -8.18 5.81
C GLU A 12 30.03 -8.96 6.24
N SER A 13 30.15 -9.85 7.22
CA SER A 13 29.02 -10.64 7.73
C SER A 13 27.94 -9.79 8.41
N THR A 14 28.35 -8.75 9.15
CA THR A 14 27.43 -7.85 9.85
C THR A 14 26.74 -6.93 8.85
N LEU A 15 27.48 -6.41 7.87
CA LEU A 15 26.91 -5.59 6.78
C LEU A 15 25.86 -6.39 5.98
N PHE A 16 26.15 -7.64 5.62
CA PHE A 16 25.20 -8.50 4.92
C PHE A 16 23.91 -8.71 5.73
N MET A 17 24.03 -9.01 7.02
CA MET A 17 22.87 -9.20 7.89
C MET A 17 22.02 -7.93 8.03
N VAL A 18 22.66 -6.76 8.18
CA VAL A 18 21.96 -5.47 8.26
C VAL A 18 21.24 -5.14 6.95
N LEU A 19 21.86 -5.41 5.80
CA LEU A 19 21.21 -5.19 4.50
C LEU A 19 19.99 -6.08 4.32
N VAL A 20 20.11 -7.38 4.61
CA VAL A 20 18.98 -8.32 4.50
C VAL A 20 17.84 -7.91 5.43
N ALA A 21 18.15 -7.63 6.71
CA ALA A 21 17.16 -7.19 7.67
C ALA A 21 16.50 -5.86 7.24
N GLY A 22 17.30 -4.91 6.76
CA GLY A 22 16.83 -3.64 6.23
C GLY A 22 15.87 -3.81 5.06
N THR A 23 16.23 -4.64 4.07
CA THR A 23 15.38 -4.92 2.90
C THR A 23 14.06 -5.55 3.31
N ILE A 24 14.07 -6.55 4.20
CA ILE A 24 12.83 -7.21 4.66
C ILE A 24 11.90 -6.20 5.34
N VAL A 25 12.44 -5.37 6.24
CA VAL A 25 11.65 -4.35 6.93
C VAL A 25 11.09 -3.33 5.94
N SER A 26 11.92 -2.83 5.02
CA SER A 26 11.49 -1.87 4.00
C SER A 26 10.40 -2.44 3.08
N CYS A 27 10.57 -3.67 2.58
CA CYS A 27 9.58 -4.33 1.72
C CYS A 27 8.25 -4.55 2.46
N THR A 28 8.32 -4.96 3.73
CA THR A 28 7.12 -5.17 4.56
C THR A 28 6.38 -3.87 4.80
N LEU A 29 7.11 -2.79 5.11
CA LEU A 29 6.52 -1.47 5.34
C LEU A 29 5.83 -0.93 4.08
N ILE A 30 6.51 -1.01 2.93
CA ILE A 30 5.93 -0.58 1.65
C ILE A 30 4.65 -1.38 1.36
N SER A 31 4.69 -2.71 1.52
CA SER A 31 3.52 -3.57 1.29
C SER A 31 2.35 -3.23 2.20
N ALA A 32 2.60 -2.91 3.47
CA ALA A 32 1.58 -2.51 4.41
C ALA A 32 0.93 -1.18 4.01
N VAL A 33 1.73 -0.17 3.67
CA VAL A 33 1.23 1.13 3.21
C VAL A 33 0.40 0.98 1.93
N SER A 34 0.87 0.19 0.96
CA SER A 34 0.11 -0.07 -0.28
C SER A 34 -1.27 -0.68 0.00
N LYS A 35 -1.38 -1.62 0.95
CA LYS A 35 -2.67 -2.21 1.36
C LYS A 35 -3.60 -1.18 2.01
N ILE A 36 -3.05 -0.29 2.84
CA ILE A 36 -3.82 0.78 3.47
C ILE A 36 -4.37 1.74 2.41
N VAL A 37 -3.51 2.24 1.52
CA VAL A 37 -3.90 3.19 0.47
C VAL A 37 -4.95 2.58 -0.45
N THR A 38 -4.74 1.34 -0.91
CA THR A 38 -5.73 0.66 -1.76
C THR A 38 -7.06 0.42 -1.04
N GLY A 39 -7.04 0.07 0.25
CA GLY A 39 -8.23 -0.04 1.08
C GLY A 39 -8.99 1.28 1.21
N MET A 40 -8.29 2.37 1.48
CA MET A 40 -8.87 3.72 1.57
C MET A 40 -9.48 4.16 0.24
N SER A 41 -8.76 3.97 -0.87
CA SER A 41 -9.28 4.27 -2.21
C SER A 41 -10.49 3.40 -2.57
N ARG A 42 -10.59 2.18 -2.04
CA ARG A 42 -11.77 1.29 -2.20
C ARG A 42 -12.99 1.84 -1.50
N GLU A 43 -12.82 2.19 -0.23
CA GLU A 43 -13.91 2.75 0.58
C GLU A 43 -14.38 4.10 0.04
N ARG A 44 -13.44 4.97 -0.38
CA ARG A 44 -13.76 6.26 -0.99
C ARG A 44 -14.62 6.10 -2.24
N THR A 45 -14.22 5.24 -3.17
CA THR A 45 -15.01 4.99 -4.40
C THR A 45 -16.40 4.45 -4.09
N ARG A 46 -16.56 3.56 -3.09
CA ARG A 46 -17.89 3.06 -2.68
C ARG A 46 -18.79 4.21 -2.20
N ARG A 47 -18.23 5.13 -1.40
CA ARG A 47 -18.97 6.31 -0.92
C ARG A 47 -19.33 7.27 -2.04
N GLU A 48 -18.40 7.51 -2.97
CA GLU A 48 -18.63 8.37 -4.14
C GLU A 48 -19.72 7.78 -5.05
N VAL A 49 -19.67 6.48 -5.35
CA VAL A 49 -20.72 5.79 -6.13
C VAL A 49 -22.08 5.90 -5.43
N ALA A 50 -22.14 5.69 -4.11
CA ALA A 50 -23.38 5.84 -3.35
C ALA A 50 -23.93 7.29 -3.40
N ALA A 51 -23.05 8.28 -3.31
CA ALA A 51 -23.43 9.69 -3.43
C ALA A 51 -23.98 10.02 -4.82
N TYR A 52 -23.30 9.57 -5.90
CA TYR A 52 -23.77 9.80 -7.26
C TYR A 52 -25.11 9.13 -7.56
N ILE A 53 -25.37 7.95 -6.98
CA ILE A 53 -26.68 7.29 -7.07
C ILE A 53 -27.73 8.11 -6.31
N ALA A 54 -27.42 8.57 -5.10
CA ALA A 54 -28.35 9.38 -4.28
C ALA A 54 -28.66 10.75 -4.92
N GLU A 55 -27.69 11.35 -5.61
CA GLU A 55 -27.84 12.58 -6.38
C GLU A 55 -28.57 12.36 -7.72
N GLY A 56 -28.70 11.10 -8.16
CA GLY A 56 -29.32 10.72 -9.43
C GLY A 56 -28.44 10.95 -10.66
N SER A 57 -27.16 11.28 -10.48
CA SER A 57 -26.19 11.47 -11.57
C SER A 57 -25.60 10.16 -12.10
N MET A 58 -25.89 9.03 -11.44
CA MET A 58 -25.49 7.68 -11.82
C MET A 58 -26.62 6.69 -11.52
N THR A 59 -26.89 5.74 -12.42
CA THR A 59 -27.88 4.67 -12.12
C THR A 59 -27.27 3.58 -11.25
N PRO A 60 -28.08 2.85 -10.44
CA PRO A 60 -27.60 1.73 -9.63
C PRO A 60 -26.86 0.66 -10.45
N GLU A 61 -27.30 0.37 -11.67
CA GLU A 61 -26.69 -0.61 -12.56
C GLU A 61 -25.31 -0.15 -13.05
N GLN A 62 -25.14 1.16 -13.28
CA GLN A 62 -23.83 1.73 -13.59
C GLN A 62 -22.88 1.62 -12.39
N GLY A 63 -23.39 1.92 -11.18
CA GLY A 63 -22.63 1.77 -9.93
C GLY A 63 -22.18 0.33 -9.68
N GLU A 64 -23.07 -0.64 -9.90
CA GLU A 64 -22.77 -2.08 -9.79
C GLU A 64 -21.61 -2.48 -10.72
N ARG A 65 -21.65 -2.05 -11.99
CA ARG A 65 -20.57 -2.31 -12.96
C ARG A 65 -19.24 -1.71 -12.55
N ILE A 66 -19.22 -0.48 -12.01
CA ILE A 66 -18.00 0.17 -11.54
C ILE A 66 -17.39 -0.62 -10.37
N LEU A 67 -18.23 -1.06 -9.43
CA LEU A 67 -17.78 -1.85 -8.28
C LEU A 67 -17.30 -3.25 -8.68
N ALA A 68 -17.95 -3.87 -9.67
CA ALA A 68 -17.59 -5.19 -10.19
C ALA A 68 -16.31 -5.17 -11.04
N ALA A 69 -16.10 -4.15 -11.88
CA ALA A 69 -14.90 -4.00 -12.69
C ALA A 69 -13.62 -3.94 -11.84
N ARG A 70 -13.74 -3.43 -10.60
CA ARG A 70 -12.64 -3.28 -9.65
C ARG A 70 -12.31 -4.55 -8.84
N HIS A 71 -13.01 -5.65 -9.11
CA HIS A 71 -12.82 -6.93 -8.42
C HIS A 71 -11.98 -7.93 -9.24
N ARG A 72 -11.50 -7.55 -10.43
CA ARG A 72 -10.85 -8.44 -11.41
C ARG A 72 -9.31 -8.43 -11.41
N ASP A 73 -8.70 -7.86 -10.38
CA ASP A 73 -7.25 -7.87 -10.11
C ASP A 73 -6.96 -8.65 -8.83
#